data_AF-T0F9D4-F1
#
_entry.id   AF-T0F9D4-F1
#
_cell.length_a   1.000
_cell.length_b   1.000
_cell.length_c   1.000
_cell.angle_alpha   90.00
_cell.angle_beta   90.00
_cell.angle_gamma   90.00
#
_symmetry.space_group_name_H-M   'P 1'
#
loop_
_entity.id
_entity.type
_entity.pdbx_description
1 polymer ?
#
loop_
_entity_poly.entity_id
_entity_poly.type
_entity_poly.pdbx_seq_one_letter_code
_entity_poly.pdbx_strand_id
1 'polypeptide(L)'
;MVRFLIFILFWNCSPAKALGIPAPENIDYWIHYLLKIPDFLLQNNDPLQPDSQSDLELNCTLLIGAEHAQTESKGIAVDQNDFIYVVGETNGGVYIPKPIGTKDLILGKYDPYKNTIWTQQIGAINVKLNVSAMTVDHNGNVYVTGSTDNEGFFSNPLRSREDMFLIKFNSDGTRGWTTQAGPQEKESRTTPTNISIDTSGNIFVVGFSSGPFGGPELAASGFVAKFDPRGNEVWVRQLFIQNVEIFTQSVAFDRVRDIYVTGWGNANFETGLKIGRGSENLFIFKYDNNNGNKQFFAQLNSNSPLRSIQSNAITVDTLGNVFVGGSSTADFGSGADGTSHLATLVKYNSLGILQWIQQLGPAQSQDPQNNYLTITSSLDTDDKGNIYSVGTTNGNILNVHQHPTGIRDLFFTKHDPSGELIWSRQLGTPDRLKIGNGITHDSNGNLYYVGNTNEHLHGEAAVRDIDIFIAKQK
;
A
#
# COMPACT_ATOMS: atom_id res chain seq x y z
N MET A 1 -38.20 24.58 -61.49
CA MET A 1 -38.61 23.47 -62.38
C MET A 1 -38.71 22.24 -61.48
N VAL A 2 -39.94 21.70 -61.30
CA VAL A 2 -40.34 20.47 -60.56
C VAL A 2 -40.09 20.48 -59.02
N ARG A 3 -40.97 21.01 -58.16
CA ARG A 3 -42.06 20.38 -57.36
C ARG A 3 -42.46 18.91 -57.65
N PHE A 4 -42.69 18.09 -56.62
CA PHE A 4 -43.92 17.28 -56.31
C PHE A 4 -43.77 16.71 -54.85
N LEU A 5 -44.64 17.03 -53.85
CA LEU A 5 -45.95 16.41 -53.44
C LEU A 5 -45.74 14.99 -52.82
N ILE A 6 -46.37 14.46 -51.74
CA ILE A 6 -47.74 14.57 -51.17
C ILE A 6 -47.85 13.82 -49.81
N PHE A 7 -48.72 14.34 -48.92
CA PHE A 7 -49.65 13.79 -47.89
C PHE A 7 -49.43 12.51 -47.04
N ILE A 8 -49.48 12.74 -45.71
CA ILE A 8 -50.46 12.31 -44.67
C ILE A 8 -51.43 11.15 -44.95
N LEU A 9 -51.54 10.20 -43.98
CA LEU A 9 -52.83 9.71 -43.44
C LEU A 9 -52.65 9.05 -42.05
N PHE A 10 -53.38 9.57 -41.06
CA PHE A 10 -53.70 8.91 -39.79
C PHE A 10 -54.80 7.86 -40.00
N TRP A 11 -54.85 6.81 -39.18
CA TRP A 11 -56.11 6.29 -38.61
C TRP A 11 -55.90 5.53 -37.30
N ASN A 12 -56.77 5.83 -36.34
CA ASN A 12 -56.93 5.25 -35.01
C ASN A 12 -57.61 3.88 -35.06
N CYS A 13 -57.28 2.99 -34.11
CA CYS A 13 -58.28 2.23 -33.35
C CYS A 13 -57.68 1.60 -32.07
N SER A 14 -58.39 1.76 -30.96
CA SER A 14 -58.29 1.05 -29.65
C SER A 14 -59.74 0.79 -29.19
N PRO A 15 -60.09 -0.07 -28.20
CA PRO A 15 -59.28 -0.80 -27.21
C PRO A 15 -59.74 -2.27 -26.92
N ALA A 16 -58.98 -3.06 -26.11
CA ALA A 16 -59.45 -3.82 -24.93
C ALA A 16 -58.40 -4.81 -24.35
N LYS A 17 -57.94 -4.46 -23.14
CA LYS A 17 -57.40 -5.22 -21.98
C LYS A 17 -57.20 -6.75 -22.06
N ALA A 18 -55.96 -7.18 -21.71
CA ALA A 18 -55.54 -8.04 -20.56
C ALA A 18 -54.03 -8.33 -20.75
N LEU A 19 -53.04 -8.07 -19.88
CA LEU A 19 -52.84 -8.44 -18.48
C LEU A 19 -51.70 -7.60 -17.84
N GLY A 20 -51.91 -7.08 -16.62
CA GLY A 20 -50.95 -7.02 -15.49
C GLY A 20 -49.60 -6.28 -15.59
N ILE A 21 -49.59 -4.95 -15.45
CA ILE A 21 -48.39 -4.16 -15.14
C ILE A 21 -48.54 -3.51 -13.75
N PRO A 22 -47.61 -3.71 -12.79
CA PRO A 22 -47.41 -2.82 -11.65
C PRO A 22 -46.61 -1.57 -12.08
N ALA A 23 -46.94 -0.43 -11.46
CA ALA A 23 -46.43 0.91 -11.77
C ALA A 23 -44.91 1.09 -11.59
N PRO A 24 -44.29 2.09 -12.27
CA PRO A 24 -42.88 2.41 -12.14
C PRO A 24 -42.61 3.27 -10.90
N GLU A 25 -41.73 2.81 -10.00
CA GLU A 25 -41.07 3.63 -9.00
C GLU A 25 -39.71 4.09 -9.55
N ASN A 26 -39.69 5.28 -10.16
CA ASN A 26 -38.65 6.30 -10.04
C ASN A 26 -38.91 7.40 -11.08
N ILE A 27 -39.53 8.47 -10.61
CA ILE A 27 -39.56 9.77 -11.27
C ILE A 27 -38.17 10.36 -11.08
N ASP A 28 -37.35 10.45 -12.14
CA ASP A 28 -36.29 11.47 -12.24
C ASP A 28 -35.71 11.69 -13.66
N TYR A 29 -36.20 11.02 -14.70
CA TYR A 29 -35.65 11.18 -16.06
C TYR A 29 -36.36 12.22 -16.96
N TRP A 30 -37.21 13.10 -16.43
CA TRP A 30 -37.95 14.08 -17.26
C TRP A 30 -37.50 15.54 -17.16
N ILE A 31 -36.47 15.87 -16.38
CA ILE A 31 -35.93 17.25 -16.32
C ILE A 31 -34.88 17.54 -17.41
N HIS A 32 -34.28 16.50 -18.01
CA HIS A 32 -33.21 16.69 -19.00
C HIS A 32 -33.67 17.15 -20.39
N TYR A 33 -34.97 17.10 -20.73
CA TYR A 33 -35.44 17.49 -22.06
C TYR A 33 -35.80 18.99 -22.20
N LEU A 34 -35.71 19.78 -21.11
CA LEU A 34 -36.15 21.17 -21.06
C LEU A 34 -35.02 22.22 -21.05
N LEU A 35 -33.77 21.82 -20.85
CA LEU A 35 -32.62 22.72 -20.84
C LEU A 35 -31.73 22.42 -22.05
N LYS A 36 -31.85 23.23 -23.10
CA LYS A 36 -30.95 23.21 -24.27
C LYS A 36 -29.51 23.55 -23.87
N ILE A 37 -28.78 22.58 -23.31
CA ILE A 37 -27.35 22.66 -23.05
C ILE A 37 -26.62 22.28 -24.36
N PRO A 38 -25.62 23.06 -24.82
CA PRO A 38 -24.89 22.73 -26.05
C PRO A 38 -24.09 21.42 -25.92
N ASP A 39 -24.12 20.59 -26.96
CA ASP A 39 -23.54 19.22 -27.02
C ASP A 39 -22.02 19.10 -26.74
N PHE A 40 -21.29 20.20 -26.53
CA PHE A 40 -19.84 20.15 -26.23
C PHE A 40 -19.52 19.90 -24.75
N LEU A 41 -20.51 19.87 -23.85
CA LEU A 41 -20.35 19.51 -22.43
C LEU A 41 -20.66 18.03 -22.12
N LEU A 42 -20.90 17.20 -23.14
CA LEU A 42 -21.25 15.77 -23.01
C LEU A 42 -20.16 14.81 -23.52
N GLN A 43 -18.97 15.30 -23.88
CA GLN A 43 -17.80 14.45 -24.07
C GLN A 43 -16.94 14.53 -22.81
N ASN A 44 -16.77 13.38 -22.16
CA ASN A 44 -16.06 13.13 -20.91
C ASN A 44 -16.92 13.39 -19.68
N ASN A 45 -17.76 12.41 -19.31
CA ASN A 45 -18.03 11.97 -17.93
C ASN A 45 -19.16 10.92 -17.94
N ASP A 46 -18.87 9.76 -18.52
CA ASP A 46 -19.62 8.54 -18.21
C ASP A 46 -18.68 7.64 -17.39
N PRO A 47 -18.90 7.44 -16.07
CA PRO A 47 -17.99 6.67 -15.21
C PRO A 47 -17.93 5.17 -15.54
N LEU A 48 -18.69 4.70 -16.53
CA LEU A 48 -18.98 3.29 -16.77
C LEU A 48 -18.84 2.84 -18.23
N GLN A 49 -18.18 3.61 -19.10
CA GLN A 49 -17.72 3.03 -20.37
C GLN A 49 -16.39 2.31 -20.17
N PRO A 50 -16.24 1.05 -20.65
CA PRO A 50 -14.93 0.46 -20.80
C PRO A 50 -14.19 1.29 -21.84
N ASP A 51 -13.13 1.98 -21.41
CA ASP A 51 -12.16 2.57 -22.33
C ASP A 51 -11.84 1.51 -23.40
N SER A 52 -12.01 1.89 -24.67
CA SER A 52 -11.66 1.04 -25.80
C SER A 52 -10.27 0.45 -25.59
N GLN A 53 -10.07 -0.82 -25.98
CA GLN A 53 -8.82 -1.59 -25.86
C GLN A 53 -7.53 -0.89 -26.34
N SER A 54 -7.61 0.31 -26.91
CA SER A 54 -6.48 1.13 -27.37
C SER A 54 -5.91 2.13 -26.36
N ASP A 55 -6.53 2.38 -25.19
CA ASP A 55 -5.94 3.23 -24.12
C ASP A 55 -5.31 2.39 -22.98
N LEU A 56 -5.10 1.10 -23.25
CA LEU A 56 -5.07 0.01 -22.27
C LEU A 56 -3.71 -0.68 -22.13
N GLU A 57 -2.61 0.07 -22.20
CA GLU A 57 -1.28 -0.48 -21.94
C GLU A 57 -0.67 0.11 -20.65
N LEU A 58 -0.47 -0.76 -19.67
CA LEU A 58 0.60 -0.61 -18.70
C LEU A 58 1.91 -0.37 -19.48
N ASN A 59 2.32 0.89 -19.59
CA ASN A 59 3.41 1.27 -20.45
C ASN A 59 4.74 0.77 -19.88
N CYS A 60 5.34 -0.21 -20.56
CA CYS A 60 6.63 -0.83 -20.29
C CYS A 60 6.73 -1.48 -18.89
N THR A 61 6.48 -2.79 -18.80
CA THR A 61 6.71 -3.53 -17.55
C THR A 61 8.16 -4.02 -17.50
N LEU A 62 8.88 -3.77 -16.40
CA LEU A 62 10.17 -4.42 -16.13
C LEU A 62 9.92 -5.59 -15.17
N LEU A 63 10.36 -6.79 -15.54
CA LEU A 63 10.41 -7.94 -14.63
C LEU A 63 11.79 -8.11 -14.01
N ILE A 64 11.81 -8.52 -12.74
CA ILE A 64 13.01 -8.85 -11.99
C ILE A 64 12.75 -10.19 -11.29
N GLY A 65 13.50 -11.21 -11.69
CA GLY A 65 13.26 -12.60 -11.30
C GLY A 65 14.37 -13.54 -11.75
N ALA A 66 14.27 -14.80 -11.37
CA ALA A 66 15.17 -15.86 -11.80
C ALA A 66 14.42 -17.20 -11.84
N GLU A 67 14.84 -18.12 -12.71
CA GLU A 67 14.24 -19.46 -12.77
C GLU A 67 14.39 -20.21 -11.44
N HIS A 68 13.32 -20.89 -11.02
CA HIS A 68 13.23 -21.67 -9.79
C HIS A 68 13.47 -20.85 -8.51
N ALA A 69 13.16 -19.54 -8.57
CA ALA A 69 13.36 -18.61 -7.48
C ALA A 69 12.07 -17.88 -7.09
N GLN A 70 11.93 -17.60 -5.81
CA GLN A 70 10.99 -16.61 -5.30
C GLN A 70 11.71 -15.28 -5.15
N THR A 71 11.27 -14.29 -5.90
CA THR A 71 11.78 -12.92 -5.90
C THR A 71 10.64 -11.96 -5.56
N GLU A 72 10.67 -11.42 -4.35
CA GLU A 72 9.57 -10.64 -3.77
C GLU A 72 9.92 -9.16 -3.64
N SER A 73 9.02 -8.26 -4.05
CA SER A 73 9.24 -6.82 -3.89
C SER A 73 8.82 -6.38 -2.51
N LYS A 74 9.57 -5.42 -1.95
CA LYS A 74 9.33 -4.86 -0.61
C LYS A 74 9.19 -3.34 -0.62
N GLY A 75 9.65 -2.67 -1.68
CA GLY A 75 9.44 -1.25 -1.83
C GLY A 75 9.88 -0.70 -3.19
N ILE A 76 9.39 0.49 -3.49
CA ILE A 76 9.78 1.31 -4.64
C ILE A 76 9.95 2.76 -4.15
N ALA A 77 10.88 3.49 -4.74
CA ALA A 77 11.07 4.92 -4.52
C ALA A 77 11.53 5.59 -5.81
N VAL A 78 11.20 6.87 -5.97
CA VAL A 78 11.71 7.71 -7.05
C VAL A 78 12.43 8.91 -6.44
N ASP A 79 13.64 9.20 -6.91
CA ASP A 79 14.39 10.38 -6.46
C ASP A 79 14.04 11.64 -7.28
N GLN A 80 14.57 12.79 -6.85
CA GLN A 80 14.34 14.08 -7.51
C GLN A 80 14.88 14.20 -8.95
N ASN A 81 15.69 13.24 -9.40
CA ASN A 81 16.17 13.15 -10.78
C ASN A 81 15.38 12.08 -11.57
N ASP A 82 14.23 11.66 -11.05
CA ASP A 82 13.34 10.64 -11.59
C ASP A 82 13.98 9.23 -11.72
N PHE A 83 15.10 8.95 -11.03
CA PHE A 83 15.62 7.59 -10.95
C PHE A 83 14.72 6.72 -10.07
N ILE A 84 14.47 5.50 -10.53
CA ILE A 84 13.60 4.53 -9.88
C ILE A 84 14.47 3.56 -9.10
N TYR A 85 14.12 3.30 -7.85
CA TYR A 85 14.77 2.33 -6.99
C TYR A 85 13.77 1.24 -6.64
N VAL A 86 14.18 -0.02 -6.71
CA VAL A 86 13.36 -1.17 -6.28
C VAL A 86 14.16 -2.07 -5.35
N VAL A 87 13.57 -2.38 -4.21
CA VAL A 87 14.13 -3.29 -3.21
C VAL A 87 13.25 -4.52 -3.06
N GLY A 88 13.88 -5.64 -2.84
CA GLY A 88 13.21 -6.91 -2.61
C GLY A 88 14.12 -7.92 -1.95
N GLU A 89 13.65 -9.16 -1.92
CA GLU A 89 14.42 -10.32 -1.49
C GLU A 89 14.27 -11.45 -2.49
N THR A 90 15.26 -12.34 -2.56
CA THR A 90 15.22 -13.51 -3.44
C THR A 90 15.87 -14.72 -2.80
N ASN A 91 15.40 -15.94 -3.11
CA ASN A 91 16.11 -17.18 -2.81
C ASN A 91 16.89 -17.73 -4.03
N GLY A 92 16.98 -16.97 -5.12
CA GLY A 92 17.70 -17.31 -6.34
C GLY A 92 18.81 -16.32 -6.71
N GLY A 93 19.50 -16.59 -7.82
CA GLY A 93 20.50 -15.68 -8.39
C GLY A 93 19.87 -14.75 -9.42
N VAL A 94 19.48 -13.53 -9.01
CA VAL A 94 18.79 -12.56 -9.89
C VAL A 94 19.80 -11.64 -10.58
N TYR A 95 20.75 -11.10 -9.82
CA TYR A 95 21.82 -10.22 -10.36
C TYR A 95 23.19 -10.89 -10.38
N ILE A 96 23.25 -12.12 -9.89
CA ILE A 96 24.43 -12.97 -9.83
C ILE A 96 24.01 -14.41 -10.15
N PRO A 97 24.93 -15.32 -10.55
CA PRO A 97 24.54 -16.65 -11.05
C PRO A 97 23.85 -17.58 -10.04
N LYS A 98 23.92 -17.30 -8.74
CA LYS A 98 23.34 -18.13 -7.67
C LYS A 98 23.11 -17.30 -6.41
N PRO A 99 22.18 -17.68 -5.51
CA PRO A 99 22.02 -17.00 -4.23
C PRO A 99 23.28 -17.18 -3.35
N ILE A 100 23.52 -16.19 -2.47
CA ILE A 100 24.60 -16.20 -1.49
C ILE A 100 24.11 -16.87 -0.19
N GLY A 101 22.94 -16.48 0.28
CA GLY A 101 22.26 -17.00 1.46
C GLY A 101 21.02 -17.83 1.14
N THR A 102 20.19 -18.06 2.15
CA THR A 102 18.89 -18.72 1.96
C THR A 102 17.82 -17.73 1.48
N LYS A 103 17.99 -16.45 1.81
CA LYS A 103 17.35 -15.31 1.15
C LYS A 103 18.32 -14.13 1.10
N ASP A 104 18.50 -13.57 -0.08
CA ASP A 104 19.34 -12.41 -0.36
C ASP A 104 18.49 -11.15 -0.53
N LEU A 105 19.00 -10.01 -0.07
CA LEU A 105 18.49 -8.69 -0.42
C LEU A 105 18.85 -8.39 -1.87
N ILE A 106 17.89 -7.90 -2.65
CA ILE A 106 18.13 -7.33 -3.97
C ILE A 106 17.75 -5.86 -4.00
N LEU A 107 18.57 -5.05 -4.67
CA LEU A 107 18.34 -3.62 -4.85
C LEU A 107 18.76 -3.22 -6.28
N GLY A 108 17.87 -2.55 -7.00
CA GLY A 108 18.13 -2.04 -8.35
C GLY A 108 17.85 -0.55 -8.45
N LYS A 109 18.71 0.17 -9.19
CA LYS A 109 18.47 1.55 -9.64
C LYS A 109 18.31 1.56 -11.15
N TYR A 110 17.27 2.25 -11.60
CA TYR A 110 16.89 2.37 -13.00
C TYR A 110 16.67 3.82 -13.38
N ASP A 111 16.90 4.16 -14.65
CA ASP A 111 16.51 5.46 -15.19
C ASP A 111 14.98 5.55 -15.42
N PRO A 112 14.43 6.73 -15.77
CA PRO A 112 12.99 6.89 -16.05
C PRO A 112 12.46 6.00 -17.19
N TYR A 113 13.36 5.49 -18.04
CA TYR A 113 13.07 4.57 -19.14
C TYR A 113 13.20 3.09 -18.73
N LYS A 114 13.49 2.82 -17.44
CA LYS A 114 13.69 1.50 -16.84
C LYS A 114 14.97 0.78 -17.30
N ASN A 115 15.94 1.51 -17.85
CA ASN A 115 17.28 0.95 -18.07
C ASN A 115 18.01 0.81 -16.74
N THR A 116 18.68 -0.31 -16.53
CA THR A 116 19.48 -0.55 -15.33
C THR A 116 20.68 0.39 -15.27
N ILE A 117 20.81 1.13 -14.16
CA ILE A 117 22.00 1.93 -13.83
C ILE A 117 22.99 1.10 -13.01
N TRP A 118 22.50 0.49 -11.93
CA TRP A 118 23.26 -0.48 -11.13
C TRP A 118 22.31 -1.41 -10.37
N THR A 119 22.81 -2.59 -10.00
CA THR A 119 22.09 -3.56 -9.18
C THR A 119 23.01 -4.14 -8.11
N GLN A 120 22.42 -4.58 -7.00
CA GLN A 120 23.09 -5.24 -5.89
C GLN A 120 22.27 -6.46 -5.48
N GLN A 121 22.95 -7.59 -5.28
CA GLN A 121 22.41 -8.77 -4.62
C GLN A 121 23.33 -9.14 -3.46
N ILE A 122 22.78 -9.15 -2.25
CA ILE A 122 23.54 -9.18 -1.01
C ILE A 122 22.96 -10.24 -0.10
N GLY A 123 23.82 -11.09 0.43
CA GLY A 123 23.47 -12.12 1.39
C GLY A 123 24.70 -12.65 2.11
N ALA A 124 24.51 -13.66 2.94
CA ALA A 124 25.58 -14.44 3.56
C ALA A 124 25.18 -15.91 3.64
N ILE A 125 26.17 -16.79 3.61
CA ILE A 125 25.98 -18.25 3.64
C ILE A 125 25.11 -18.64 4.84
N ASN A 126 24.03 -19.38 4.59
CA ASN A 126 23.06 -19.83 5.60
C ASN A 126 22.30 -18.72 6.35
N VAL A 127 22.34 -17.48 5.85
CA VAL A 127 21.60 -16.35 6.41
C VAL A 127 20.35 -16.08 5.58
N LYS A 128 19.24 -15.78 6.26
CA LYS A 128 18.02 -15.25 5.65
C LYS A 128 17.92 -13.74 5.92
N LEU A 129 18.00 -12.93 4.88
CA LEU A 129 17.67 -11.50 4.98
C LEU A 129 16.19 -11.31 4.64
N ASN A 130 15.37 -11.00 5.66
CA ASN A 130 13.98 -10.59 5.46
C ASN A 130 13.97 -9.09 5.23
N VAL A 131 13.79 -8.65 3.99
CA VAL A 131 13.77 -7.23 3.65
C VAL A 131 12.39 -6.66 3.89
N SER A 132 12.30 -5.47 4.51
CA SER A 132 11.00 -4.87 4.87
C SER A 132 10.67 -3.65 4.03
N ALA A 133 11.61 -2.69 3.91
CA ALA A 133 11.36 -1.42 3.25
C ALA A 133 12.66 -0.70 2.87
N MET A 134 12.55 0.34 2.03
CA MET A 134 13.62 1.29 1.78
C MET A 134 13.13 2.74 1.73
N THR A 135 14.07 3.67 1.83
CA THR A 135 13.88 5.09 1.51
C THR A 135 15.13 5.64 0.80
N VAL A 136 14.99 6.77 0.10
CA VAL A 136 16.05 7.41 -0.69
C VAL A 136 16.19 8.87 -0.26
N ASP A 137 17.42 9.33 -0.02
CA ASP A 137 17.67 10.73 0.32
C ASP A 137 17.85 11.62 -0.91
N HIS A 138 17.93 12.94 -0.68
CA HIS A 138 18.10 13.93 -1.74
C HIS A 138 19.42 13.79 -2.51
N ASN A 139 20.41 13.05 -2.01
CA ASN A 139 21.66 12.77 -2.71
C ASN A 139 21.60 11.45 -3.51
N GLY A 140 20.46 10.76 -3.51
CA GLY A 140 20.27 9.47 -4.16
C GLY A 140 20.89 8.30 -3.38
N ASN A 141 21.19 8.48 -2.09
CA ASN A 141 21.58 7.35 -1.24
C ASN A 141 20.36 6.56 -0.83
N VAL A 142 20.49 5.23 -0.78
CA VAL A 142 19.40 4.32 -0.43
C VAL A 142 19.62 3.76 0.98
N TYR A 143 18.56 3.72 1.79
CA TYR A 143 18.58 3.13 3.11
C TYR A 143 17.59 1.98 3.13
N VAL A 144 18.05 0.77 3.45
CA VAL A 144 17.23 -0.45 3.46
C VAL A 144 17.20 -1.03 4.86
N THR A 145 16.00 -1.40 5.33
CA THR A 145 15.81 -2.05 6.63
C THR A 145 15.18 -3.44 6.46
N GLY A 146 15.47 -4.32 7.40
CA GLY A 146 14.93 -5.68 7.44
C GLY A 146 15.35 -6.41 8.72
N SER A 147 15.12 -7.71 8.80
CA SER A 147 15.62 -8.57 9.89
C SER A 147 16.49 -9.72 9.38
N THR A 148 17.38 -10.20 10.25
CA THR A 148 18.26 -11.34 10.00
C THR A 148 18.17 -12.35 11.16
N ASP A 149 18.20 -13.64 10.86
CA ASP A 149 17.94 -14.73 11.82
C ASP A 149 19.17 -15.59 12.17
N ASN A 150 20.32 -15.30 11.56
CA ASN A 150 21.54 -16.07 11.76
C ASN A 150 22.78 -15.19 11.86
N GLU A 151 23.78 -15.69 12.58
CA GLU A 151 25.09 -15.04 12.72
C GLU A 151 25.84 -15.10 11.38
N GLY A 152 26.57 -14.03 11.04
CA GLY A 152 27.55 -14.06 9.95
C GLY A 152 27.32 -13.11 8.77
N PHE A 153 26.19 -12.40 8.69
CA PHE A 153 26.03 -11.33 7.69
C PHE A 153 26.63 -9.98 8.14
N PHE A 154 26.62 -9.72 9.45
CA PHE A 154 27.22 -8.52 10.04
C PHE A 154 28.45 -8.88 10.87
N SER A 155 29.34 -7.90 11.06
CA SER A 155 30.58 -8.07 11.85
C SER A 155 30.32 -8.28 13.35
N ASN A 156 29.09 -8.06 13.82
CA ASN A 156 28.69 -8.24 15.20
C ASN A 156 27.82 -9.50 15.34
N PRO A 157 27.94 -10.24 16.46
CA PRO A 157 27.04 -11.34 16.76
C PRO A 157 25.59 -10.85 16.91
N LEU A 158 24.64 -11.73 16.66
CA LEU A 158 23.23 -11.47 16.98
C LEU A 158 23.06 -11.19 18.48
N ARG A 159 22.25 -10.19 18.80
CA ARG A 159 21.86 -9.85 20.18
C ARG A 159 20.61 -10.62 20.60
N SER A 160 19.77 -10.98 19.63
CA SER A 160 18.53 -11.75 19.80
C SER A 160 18.37 -12.81 18.69
N ARG A 161 17.26 -13.56 18.69
CA ARG A 161 17.00 -14.60 17.68
C ARG A 161 16.87 -14.00 16.29
N GLU A 162 16.31 -12.80 16.20
CA GLU A 162 16.24 -12.01 14.97
C GLU A 162 16.50 -10.54 15.29
N ASP A 163 17.58 -9.98 14.75
CA ASP A 163 17.90 -8.55 14.89
C ASP A 163 17.47 -7.78 13.65
N MET A 164 17.09 -6.51 13.85
CA MET A 164 16.90 -5.60 12.73
C MET A 164 18.26 -5.18 12.15
N PHE A 165 18.28 -4.91 10.86
CA PHE A 165 19.40 -4.27 10.19
C PHE A 165 18.97 -3.00 9.48
N LEU A 166 19.93 -2.12 9.28
CA LEU A 166 19.83 -0.91 8.48
C LEU A 166 21.11 -0.77 7.63
N ILE A 167 20.95 -0.78 6.31
CA ILE A 167 22.08 -0.68 5.36
C ILE A 167 21.93 0.60 4.56
N LYS A 168 23.00 1.39 4.50
CA LYS A 168 23.12 2.51 3.57
C LYS A 168 23.86 2.09 2.31
N PHE A 169 23.33 2.45 1.15
CA PHE A 169 24.01 2.45 -0.14
C PHE A 169 24.27 3.89 -0.57
N ASN A 170 25.40 4.11 -1.24
CA ASN A 170 25.70 5.37 -1.91
C ASN A 170 24.96 5.44 -3.24
N SER A 171 24.88 6.63 -3.83
CA SER A 171 24.19 6.88 -5.10
C SER A 171 24.72 6.07 -6.29
N ASP A 172 25.96 5.59 -6.19
CA ASP A 172 26.65 4.71 -7.15
C ASP A 172 26.41 3.20 -6.89
N GLY A 173 25.62 2.86 -5.88
CA GLY A 173 25.31 1.48 -5.50
C GLY A 173 26.32 0.83 -4.56
N THR A 174 27.42 1.51 -4.21
CA THR A 174 28.38 0.99 -3.23
C THR A 174 27.77 0.95 -1.83
N ARG A 175 28.02 -0.13 -1.08
CA ARG A 175 27.59 -0.24 0.32
C ARG A 175 28.39 0.74 1.17
N GLY A 176 27.71 1.66 1.84
CA GLY A 176 28.28 2.62 2.77
C GLY A 176 28.51 1.99 4.14
N TRP A 177 27.54 2.17 5.05
CA TRP A 177 27.60 1.62 6.40
C TRP A 177 26.47 0.62 6.64
N THR A 178 26.57 -0.11 7.75
CA THR A 178 25.51 -0.99 8.20
C THR A 178 25.41 -1.03 9.71
N THR A 179 24.18 -1.00 10.19
CA THR A 179 23.85 -1.05 11.61
C THR A 179 22.95 -2.24 11.87
N GLN A 180 23.19 -2.91 12.99
CA GLN A 180 22.36 -3.99 13.50
C GLN A 180 21.89 -3.61 14.91
N ALA A 181 20.61 -3.79 15.17
CA ALA A 181 19.99 -3.41 16.44
C ALA A 181 18.90 -4.41 16.86
N GLY A 182 18.69 -4.54 18.16
CA GLY A 182 17.75 -5.50 18.74
C GLY A 182 17.87 -5.56 20.26
N PRO A 183 16.92 -6.21 20.95
CA PRO A 183 16.99 -6.47 22.38
C PRO A 183 18.19 -7.37 22.70
N GLN A 184 18.64 -7.37 23.96
CA GLN A 184 19.73 -8.24 24.42
C GLN A 184 19.26 -9.67 24.75
N GLU A 185 17.96 -9.93 24.65
CA GLU A 185 17.36 -11.21 24.98
C GLU A 185 17.43 -12.17 23.80
N LYS A 186 18.10 -13.31 24.01
CA LYS A 186 18.43 -14.26 22.94
C LYS A 186 17.22 -14.84 22.20
N GLU A 187 16.06 -14.97 22.86
CA GLU A 187 14.86 -15.55 22.24
C GLU A 187 13.96 -14.52 21.57
N SER A 188 14.23 -13.23 21.79
CA SER A 188 13.43 -12.15 21.22
C SER A 188 13.70 -11.95 19.75
N ARG A 189 12.79 -11.25 19.06
CA ARG A 189 12.87 -10.91 17.65
C ARG A 189 12.55 -9.44 17.46
N THR A 190 13.21 -8.81 16.50
CA THR A 190 12.93 -7.42 16.08
C THR A 190 12.70 -7.39 14.58
N THR A 191 11.48 -7.08 14.19
CA THR A 191 11.03 -7.07 12.80
C THR A 191 10.65 -5.64 12.43
N PRO A 192 11.50 -4.90 11.71
CA PRO A 192 11.11 -3.60 11.19
C PRO A 192 10.06 -3.78 10.10
N THR A 193 9.12 -2.84 9.98
CA THR A 193 8.05 -2.84 8.99
C THR A 193 8.20 -1.71 7.98
N ASN A 194 8.76 -0.57 8.39
CA ASN A 194 8.92 0.58 7.50
C ASN A 194 10.09 1.49 7.93
N ILE A 195 10.52 2.34 7.00
CA ILE A 195 11.63 3.28 7.16
C ILE A 195 11.31 4.61 6.48
N SER A 196 11.63 5.73 7.13
CA SER A 196 11.56 7.07 6.54
C SER A 196 12.79 7.89 6.94
N ILE A 197 13.06 8.96 6.20
CA ILE A 197 14.19 9.86 6.44
C ILE A 197 13.69 11.30 6.52
N ASP A 198 14.21 12.06 7.48
CA ASP A 198 13.93 13.49 7.57
C ASP A 198 14.86 14.32 6.67
N THR A 199 14.58 15.62 6.57
CA THR A 199 15.37 16.57 5.77
C THR A 199 16.80 16.78 6.28
N SER A 200 17.11 16.35 7.51
CA SER A 200 18.46 16.39 8.08
C SER A 200 19.23 15.07 7.87
N GLY A 201 18.60 14.08 7.23
CA GLY A 201 19.15 12.75 7.00
C GLY A 201 19.02 11.81 8.20
N ASN A 202 18.25 12.15 9.23
CA ASN A 202 17.97 11.22 10.32
C ASN A 202 16.98 10.16 9.85
N ILE A 203 17.21 8.94 10.27
CA ILE A 203 16.49 7.77 9.79
C ILE A 203 15.56 7.28 10.88
N PHE A 204 14.30 7.05 10.52
CA PHE A 204 13.24 6.56 11.39
C PHE A 204 12.84 5.17 10.95
N VAL A 205 12.99 4.19 11.85
CA VAL A 205 12.55 2.81 11.61
C VAL A 205 11.44 2.49 12.60
N VAL A 206 10.36 1.90 12.10
CA VAL A 206 9.27 1.38 12.93
C VAL A 206 9.15 -0.12 12.75
N GLY A 207 8.57 -0.78 13.74
CA GLY A 207 8.31 -2.21 13.65
C GLY A 207 7.79 -2.83 14.92
N PHE A 208 7.95 -4.15 14.99
CA PHE A 208 7.53 -4.97 16.11
C PHE A 208 8.75 -5.59 16.78
N SER A 209 8.73 -5.66 18.11
CA SER A 209 9.71 -6.43 18.88
C SER A 209 8.99 -7.35 19.87
N SER A 210 9.43 -8.60 19.94
CA SER A 210 8.92 -9.58 20.92
C SER A 210 9.67 -9.54 22.26
N GLY A 211 10.47 -8.50 22.49
CA GLY A 211 11.23 -8.29 23.72
C GLY A 211 11.46 -6.79 24.01
N PRO A 212 12.26 -6.47 25.04
CA PRO A 212 12.47 -5.10 25.49
C PRO A 212 13.40 -4.34 24.55
N PHE A 213 12.83 -3.67 23.54
CA PHE A 213 13.58 -2.82 22.60
C PHE A 213 13.18 -1.34 22.76
N GLY A 214 14.06 -0.55 23.38
CA GLY A 214 13.79 0.86 23.69
C GLY A 214 12.82 1.09 24.85
N GLY A 215 12.63 0.09 25.72
CA GLY A 215 11.79 0.13 26.92
C GLY A 215 12.05 -1.07 27.84
N PRO A 216 11.52 -1.05 29.08
CA PRO A 216 11.80 -2.10 30.07
C PRO A 216 10.93 -3.35 29.91
N GLU A 217 9.98 -3.36 28.97
CA GLU A 217 8.89 -4.33 28.94
C GLU A 217 9.24 -5.56 28.10
N LEU A 218 9.05 -6.75 28.67
CA LEU A 218 9.39 -8.02 28.04
C LEU A 218 8.35 -8.50 27.01
N ALA A 219 7.24 -7.79 26.86
CA ALA A 219 6.13 -8.20 26.01
C ALA A 219 6.25 -7.67 24.58
N ALA A 220 5.68 -8.46 23.66
CA ALA A 220 5.45 -8.12 22.27
C ALA A 220 4.82 -6.73 22.09
N SER A 221 5.55 -5.83 21.45
CA SER A 221 5.24 -4.40 21.38
C SER A 221 5.72 -3.77 20.08
N GLY A 222 5.11 -2.64 19.71
CA GLY A 222 5.65 -1.81 18.63
C GLY A 222 6.91 -1.07 19.08
N PHE A 223 7.71 -0.58 18.12
CA PHE A 223 8.80 0.34 18.41
C PHE A 223 8.90 1.46 17.37
N VAL A 224 9.54 2.55 17.77
CA VAL A 224 10.05 3.60 16.89
C VAL A 224 11.51 3.82 17.25
N ALA A 225 12.40 3.80 16.26
CA ALA A 225 13.83 3.98 16.42
C ALA A 225 14.32 5.13 15.53
N LYS A 226 15.20 5.98 16.07
CA LYS A 226 15.88 7.04 15.34
C LYS A 226 17.37 6.73 15.25
N PHE A 227 17.91 6.84 14.05
CA PHE A 227 19.34 6.75 13.76
C PHE A 227 19.83 8.06 13.15
N ASP A 228 21.08 8.42 13.41
CA ASP A 228 21.73 9.56 12.77
C ASP A 228 22.14 9.22 11.31
N PRO A 229 22.55 10.21 10.48
CA PRO A 229 22.97 9.95 9.09
C PRO A 229 24.17 9.00 8.94
N ARG A 230 24.91 8.75 10.03
CA ARG A 230 26.05 7.83 10.08
C ARG A 230 25.65 6.42 10.51
N GLY A 231 24.36 6.20 10.79
CA GLY A 231 23.80 4.91 11.20
C GLY A 231 23.89 4.64 12.71
N ASN A 232 24.28 5.62 13.53
CA ASN A 232 24.31 5.42 14.98
C ASN A 232 22.90 5.52 15.56
N GLU A 233 22.54 4.61 16.46
CA GLU A 233 21.29 4.67 17.20
C GLU A 233 21.27 5.92 18.10
N VAL A 234 20.31 6.82 17.90
CA VAL A 234 20.11 8.02 18.71
C VAL A 234 19.16 7.71 19.86
N TRP A 235 18.04 7.08 19.53
CA TRP A 235 17.08 6.59 20.52
C TRP A 235 16.19 5.49 19.95
N VAL A 236 15.66 4.67 20.84
CA VAL A 236 14.55 3.73 20.57
C VAL A 236 13.47 3.97 21.61
N ARG A 237 12.21 3.87 21.19
CA ARG A 237 11.02 4.00 22.03
C ARG A 237 10.11 2.81 21.79
N GLN A 238 9.87 2.05 22.85
CA GLN A 238 8.88 0.98 22.84
C GLN A 238 7.46 1.58 22.93
N LEU A 239 6.57 1.08 22.09
CA LEU A 239 5.13 1.34 22.12
C LEU A 239 4.43 0.20 22.84
N PHE A 240 4.18 0.40 24.13
CA PHE A 240 3.62 -0.61 25.02
C PHE A 240 2.30 -0.16 25.65
N ILE A 241 1.35 -1.09 25.69
CA ILE A 241 0.14 -1.04 26.52
C ILE A 241 0.01 -2.42 27.17
N GLN A 242 -0.24 -2.46 28.47
CA GLN A 242 -0.25 -3.70 29.23
C GLN A 242 -1.25 -4.72 28.64
N ASN A 243 -0.78 -5.94 28.38
CA ASN A 243 -1.54 -7.06 27.81
C ASN A 243 -2.08 -6.82 26.39
N VAL A 244 -1.50 -5.91 25.62
CA VAL A 244 -1.87 -5.62 24.23
C VAL A 244 -0.67 -5.85 23.34
N GLU A 245 -0.84 -6.67 22.31
CA GLU A 245 0.08 -6.72 21.17
C GLU A 245 -0.19 -5.51 20.27
N ILE A 246 0.88 -4.77 19.96
CA ILE A 246 0.83 -3.57 19.12
C ILE A 246 1.70 -3.82 17.89
N PHE A 247 1.09 -3.73 16.71
CA PHE A 247 1.79 -3.87 15.43
C PHE A 247 1.94 -2.49 14.81
N THR A 248 3.15 -1.94 14.79
CA THR A 248 3.43 -0.71 14.01
C THR A 248 3.78 -1.10 12.58
N GLN A 249 3.25 -0.36 11.61
CA GLN A 249 3.22 -0.81 10.22
C GLN A 249 3.89 0.18 9.26
N SER A 250 3.71 1.48 9.48
CA SER A 250 4.25 2.48 8.57
C SER A 250 4.54 3.80 9.26
N VAL A 251 5.43 4.58 8.66
CA VAL A 251 5.91 5.86 9.15
C VAL A 251 5.98 6.86 8.00
N ALA A 252 5.48 8.07 8.21
CA ALA A 252 5.56 9.18 7.26
C ALA A 252 6.07 10.45 7.95
N PHE A 253 6.78 11.27 7.20
CA PHE A 253 7.33 12.55 7.67
C PHE A 253 6.53 13.70 7.06
N ASP A 254 6.00 14.58 7.91
CA ASP A 254 5.53 15.91 7.48
C ASP A 254 6.77 16.76 7.19
N ARG A 255 6.83 17.35 5.98
CA ARG A 255 7.96 18.12 5.43
C ARG A 255 8.53 19.19 6.38
N VAL A 256 7.82 19.59 7.45
CA VAL A 256 8.26 20.65 8.37
C VAL A 256 8.79 20.15 9.72
N ARG A 257 8.25 19.09 10.34
CA ARG A 257 8.72 18.76 11.71
C ARG A 257 8.41 17.41 12.30
N ASP A 258 7.27 16.82 11.99
CA ASP A 258 6.73 15.74 12.82
C ASP A 258 6.63 14.43 12.06
N ILE A 259 6.74 13.34 12.82
CA ILE A 259 6.70 11.98 12.28
C ILE A 259 5.38 11.35 12.68
N TYR A 260 4.69 10.79 11.71
CA TYR A 260 3.43 10.10 11.90
C TYR A 260 3.67 8.60 11.79
N VAL A 261 3.31 7.86 12.83
CA VAL A 261 3.45 6.41 12.90
C VAL A 261 2.06 5.80 13.00
N THR A 262 1.74 4.89 12.09
CA THR A 262 0.49 4.12 12.12
C THR A 262 0.74 2.67 12.51
N GLY A 263 -0.27 2.08 13.11
CA GLY A 263 -0.31 0.67 13.43
C GLY A 263 -1.69 0.26 13.90
N TRP A 264 -1.78 -0.94 14.46
CA TRP A 264 -3.02 -1.45 15.00
C TRP A 264 -2.80 -2.32 16.25
N GLY A 265 -3.86 -2.49 17.02
CA GLY A 265 -3.88 -3.36 18.20
C GLY A 265 -5.20 -3.25 18.97
N ASN A 266 -5.37 -4.11 19.96
CA ASN A 266 -6.59 -4.19 20.78
C ASN A 266 -6.52 -3.21 21.97
N ALA A 267 -6.46 -1.90 21.68
CA ALA A 267 -6.40 -0.85 22.71
C ALA A 267 -7.21 0.41 22.35
N ASN A 268 -7.47 1.20 23.38
CA ASN A 268 -7.70 2.64 23.29
C ASN A 268 -6.34 3.32 23.47
N PHE A 269 -5.78 3.81 22.36
CA PHE A 269 -4.43 4.38 22.29
C PHE A 269 -4.34 5.81 22.82
N GLU A 270 -5.48 6.48 23.02
CA GLU A 270 -5.55 7.79 23.69
C GLU A 270 -5.40 7.64 25.20
N THR A 271 -6.14 6.70 25.79
CA THR A 271 -6.12 6.45 27.26
C THR A 271 -5.03 5.46 27.68
N GLY A 272 -4.44 4.72 26.74
CA GLY A 272 -3.43 3.71 27.02
C GLY A 272 -3.98 2.46 27.70
N LEU A 273 -5.25 2.13 27.45
CA LEU A 273 -5.93 1.01 28.08
C LEU A 273 -6.31 -0.07 27.07
N LYS A 274 -6.12 -1.32 27.47
CA LYS A 274 -6.66 -2.48 26.73
C LYS A 274 -8.18 -2.38 26.66
N ILE A 275 -8.73 -2.62 25.48
CA ILE A 275 -10.17 -2.79 25.32
C ILE A 275 -10.55 -4.26 25.45
N GLY A 276 -11.82 -4.54 25.73
CA GLY A 276 -12.33 -5.91 25.88
C GLY A 276 -12.11 -6.80 24.64
N ARG A 277 -12.76 -7.97 24.63
CA ARG A 277 -12.47 -9.00 23.61
C ARG A 277 -12.65 -8.49 22.17
N GLY A 278 -11.55 -8.54 21.41
CA GLY A 278 -11.52 -8.88 19.98
C GLY A 278 -11.67 -7.74 18.96
N SER A 279 -11.72 -6.47 19.36
CA SER A 279 -11.66 -5.37 18.38
C SER A 279 -10.24 -4.85 18.22
N GLU A 280 -9.71 -4.84 17.00
CA GLU A 280 -8.42 -4.22 16.67
C GLU A 280 -8.69 -2.85 16.07
N ASN A 281 -7.99 -1.83 16.59
CA ASN A 281 -8.15 -0.47 16.13
C ASN A 281 -6.85 0.03 15.52
N LEU A 282 -7.00 0.78 14.43
CA LEU A 282 -5.93 1.54 13.82
C LEU A 282 -5.63 2.76 14.68
N PHE A 283 -4.36 3.00 14.97
CA PHE A 283 -3.90 4.21 15.66
C PHE A 283 -2.95 5.02 14.80
N ILE A 284 -2.86 6.30 15.11
CA ILE A 284 -1.85 7.22 14.61
C ILE A 284 -1.23 7.93 15.81
N PHE A 285 0.08 7.78 15.97
CA PHE A 285 0.87 8.58 16.89
C PHE A 285 1.71 9.59 16.12
N LYS A 286 1.83 10.77 16.69
CA LYS A 286 2.73 11.82 16.26
C LYS A 286 3.96 11.83 17.16
N TYR A 287 5.15 11.94 16.58
CA TYR A 287 6.40 12.02 17.31
C TYR A 287 7.12 13.32 16.97
N ASP A 288 7.57 14.02 18.01
CA ASP A 288 8.50 15.13 17.85
C ASP A 288 9.84 14.60 17.34
N ASN A 289 10.27 15.11 16.18
CA ASN A 289 11.50 14.65 15.53
C ASN A 289 12.75 14.84 16.43
N ASN A 290 12.79 15.86 17.27
CA ASN A 290 13.99 16.16 18.06
C ASN A 290 14.17 15.21 19.25
N ASN A 291 13.12 15.02 20.06
CA ASN A 291 13.22 14.30 21.34
C ASN A 291 12.50 12.93 21.35
N GLY A 292 11.74 12.61 20.30
CA GLY A 292 10.97 11.38 20.21
C GLY A 292 9.79 11.32 21.17
N ASN A 293 9.29 12.48 21.62
CA ASN A 293 8.10 12.54 22.46
C ASN A 293 6.87 12.14 21.65
N LYS A 294 6.21 11.08 22.12
CA LYS A 294 4.96 10.56 21.55
C LYS A 294 3.78 11.43 21.95
N GLN A 295 2.91 11.72 20.99
CA GLN A 295 1.63 12.36 21.18
C GLN A 295 0.55 11.54 20.45
N PHE A 296 -0.58 11.29 21.12
CA PHE A 296 -1.75 10.74 20.45
C PHE A 296 -2.23 11.72 19.38
N PHE A 297 -2.48 11.22 18.17
CA PHE A 297 -2.98 12.03 17.06
C PHE A 297 -4.40 11.64 16.70
N ALA A 298 -4.62 10.37 16.36
CA ALA A 298 -5.95 9.87 16.02
C ALA A 298 -6.03 8.35 16.19
N GLN A 299 -7.26 7.84 16.22
CA GLN A 299 -7.57 6.41 16.21
C GLN A 299 -8.88 6.19 15.47
N LEU A 300 -8.94 5.13 14.66
CA LEU A 300 -10.18 4.68 14.06
C LEU A 300 -10.69 3.43 14.79
N ASN A 301 -11.92 3.53 15.30
CA ASN A 301 -12.58 2.49 16.07
C ASN A 301 -13.73 1.86 15.29
N SER A 302 -14.05 0.61 15.63
CA SER A 302 -15.33 0.02 15.26
C SER A 302 -16.37 0.25 16.35
N ASN A 303 -17.60 0.54 15.95
CA ASN A 303 -18.75 0.59 16.85
C ASN A 303 -19.25 -0.80 17.27
N SER A 304 -18.68 -1.87 16.70
CA SER A 304 -19.08 -3.26 16.95
C SER A 304 -17.95 -4.06 17.59
N PRO A 305 -18.26 -4.94 18.56
CA PRO A 305 -17.27 -5.87 19.09
C PRO A 305 -16.82 -6.84 17.98
N LEU A 306 -15.57 -7.30 18.04
CA LEU A 306 -15.01 -8.31 17.14
C LEU A 306 -14.75 -7.83 15.70
N ARG A 307 -14.58 -6.52 15.49
CA ARG A 307 -14.17 -5.98 14.19
C ARG A 307 -12.70 -5.59 14.22
N SER A 308 -12.02 -5.81 13.10
CA SER A 308 -10.60 -5.50 12.95
C SER A 308 -10.45 -4.35 11.96
N ILE A 309 -9.66 -3.34 12.35
CA ILE A 309 -9.26 -2.21 11.52
C ILE A 309 -7.74 -2.16 11.57
N GLN A 310 -7.10 -2.52 10.47
CA GLN A 310 -5.65 -2.63 10.36
C GLN A 310 -5.12 -1.59 9.37
N SER A 311 -4.14 -0.80 9.78
CA SER A 311 -3.36 0.04 8.85
C SER A 311 -2.19 -0.73 8.27
N ASN A 312 -1.84 -0.41 7.02
CA ASN A 312 -0.61 -0.88 6.36
C ASN A 312 0.28 0.27 5.90
N ALA A 313 -0.30 1.39 5.49
CA ALA A 313 0.43 2.52 4.92
C ALA A 313 -0.09 3.85 5.48
N ILE A 314 0.80 4.82 5.62
CA ILE A 314 0.49 6.20 5.97
C ILE A 314 1.23 7.16 5.04
N THR A 315 0.58 8.24 4.63
CA THR A 315 1.20 9.36 3.91
C THR A 315 0.63 10.68 4.40
N VAL A 316 1.34 11.77 4.14
CA VAL A 316 0.98 13.13 4.58
C VAL A 316 1.10 14.07 3.39
N ASP A 317 0.04 14.85 3.13
CA ASP A 317 0.08 15.85 2.06
C ASP A 317 0.83 17.13 2.49
N THR A 318 1.00 18.05 1.56
CA THR A 318 1.67 19.34 1.78
C THR A 318 0.94 20.28 2.74
N LEU A 319 -0.33 20.00 3.06
CA LEU A 319 -1.14 20.74 4.02
C LEU A 319 -1.12 20.10 5.43
N GLY A 320 -0.41 18.98 5.59
CA GLY A 320 -0.33 18.23 6.83
C GLY A 320 -1.55 17.34 7.09
N ASN A 321 -2.42 17.10 6.10
CA ASN A 321 -3.46 16.10 6.23
C ASN A 321 -2.85 14.70 6.19
N VAL A 322 -3.34 13.81 7.03
CA VAL A 322 -2.81 12.47 7.22
C VAL A 322 -3.76 11.46 6.58
N PHE A 323 -3.22 10.63 5.70
CA PHE A 323 -3.94 9.58 5.01
C PHE A 323 -3.42 8.23 5.45
N VAL A 324 -4.32 7.33 5.84
CA VAL A 324 -3.97 5.96 6.24
C VAL A 324 -4.75 4.98 5.40
N GLY A 325 -4.05 3.96 4.91
CA GLY A 325 -4.61 2.87 4.11
C GLY A 325 -4.35 1.54 4.77
N GLY A 326 -5.30 0.62 4.65
CA GLY A 326 -5.13 -0.76 5.08
C GLY A 326 -6.36 -1.58 4.77
N SER A 327 -6.84 -2.36 5.73
CA SER A 327 -8.06 -3.17 5.59
C SER A 327 -8.91 -3.14 6.85
N SER A 328 -10.23 -3.31 6.72
CA SER A 328 -11.10 -3.47 7.87
C SER A 328 -12.28 -4.38 7.61
N THR A 329 -12.73 -5.06 8.66
CA THR A 329 -14.02 -5.77 8.71
C THR A 329 -15.13 -4.91 9.33
N ALA A 330 -14.83 -3.67 9.69
CA ALA A 330 -15.82 -2.74 10.20
C ALA A 330 -16.65 -2.15 9.05
N ASP A 331 -17.92 -1.86 9.32
CA ASP A 331 -18.80 -1.14 8.40
C ASP A 331 -18.77 0.35 8.73
N PHE A 332 -18.30 1.16 7.77
CA PHE A 332 -18.34 2.63 7.81
C PHE A 332 -19.33 3.20 6.79
N GLY A 333 -20.39 2.45 6.49
CA GLY A 333 -21.45 2.82 5.54
C GLY A 333 -21.36 2.08 4.20
N SER A 334 -20.46 1.09 4.08
CA SER A 334 -20.30 0.26 2.88
C SER A 334 -21.19 -0.99 2.88
N GLY A 335 -21.81 -1.32 4.02
CA GLY A 335 -22.64 -2.52 4.19
C GLY A 335 -21.84 -3.79 4.49
N ALA A 336 -20.64 -3.66 5.05
CA ALA A 336 -19.76 -4.78 5.37
C ALA A 336 -20.42 -5.76 6.37
N ASP A 337 -20.40 -7.06 6.05
CA ASP A 337 -20.88 -8.14 6.94
C ASP A 337 -19.96 -8.36 8.16
N GLY A 338 -18.75 -7.84 8.04
CA GLY A 338 -17.63 -7.93 8.97
C GLY A 338 -17.02 -9.31 9.13
N THR A 339 -17.17 -10.16 8.12
CA THR A 339 -16.26 -11.28 7.88
C THR A 339 -15.29 -10.97 6.74
N SER A 340 -15.73 -10.18 5.75
CA SER A 340 -14.88 -9.72 4.65
C SER A 340 -14.05 -8.50 5.04
N HIS A 341 -12.79 -8.47 4.60
CA HIS A 341 -11.89 -7.33 4.78
C HIS A 341 -11.98 -6.41 3.55
N LEU A 342 -12.40 -5.17 3.77
CA LEU A 342 -12.48 -4.14 2.74
C LEU A 342 -11.23 -3.26 2.83
N ALA A 343 -10.67 -2.87 1.70
CA ALA A 343 -9.61 -1.87 1.68
C ALA A 343 -10.19 -0.59 2.25
N THR A 344 -9.57 -0.04 3.28
CA THR A 344 -10.07 1.12 4.00
C THR A 344 -9.06 2.25 3.90
N LEU A 345 -9.50 3.38 3.38
CA LEU A 345 -8.75 4.63 3.28
C LEU A 345 -9.38 5.64 4.23
N VAL A 346 -8.54 6.35 4.99
CA VAL A 346 -8.99 7.28 6.01
C VAL A 346 -8.21 8.57 5.89
N LYS A 347 -8.89 9.72 5.89
CA LYS A 347 -8.26 11.04 5.95
C LYS A 347 -8.54 11.72 7.28
N TYR A 348 -7.49 12.21 7.91
CA TYR A 348 -7.54 13.16 9.02
C TYR A 348 -6.94 14.49 8.57
N ASN A 349 -7.49 15.60 9.05
CA ASN A 349 -6.82 16.89 8.85
C ASN A 349 -5.57 17.01 9.76
N SER A 350 -4.80 18.10 9.61
CA SER A 350 -3.58 18.34 10.41
C SER A 350 -3.78 18.46 11.92
N LEU A 351 -5.04 18.58 12.37
CA LEU A 351 -5.43 18.61 13.79
C LEU A 351 -5.88 17.23 14.31
N GLY A 352 -5.86 16.18 13.48
CA GLY A 352 -6.31 14.84 13.86
C GLY A 352 -7.83 14.65 13.78
N ILE A 353 -8.56 15.57 13.14
CA ILE A 353 -10.02 15.45 12.98
C ILE A 353 -10.32 14.63 11.72
N LEU A 354 -11.06 13.53 11.89
CA LEU A 354 -11.51 12.65 10.80
C LEU A 354 -12.31 13.48 9.77
N GLN A 355 -11.92 13.39 8.50
CA GLN A 355 -12.60 14.07 7.39
C GLN A 355 -13.51 13.10 6.64
N TRP A 356 -12.99 11.92 6.26
CA TRP A 356 -13.74 10.91 5.54
C TRP A 356 -13.11 9.52 5.68
N ILE A 357 -13.91 8.50 5.36
CA ILE A 357 -13.51 7.10 5.23
C ILE A 357 -14.03 6.60 3.89
N GLN A 358 -13.19 5.90 3.12
CA GLN A 358 -13.59 5.19 1.91
C GLN A 358 -13.30 3.71 2.06
N GLN A 359 -14.23 2.86 1.63
CA GLN A 359 -14.08 1.40 1.65
C GLN A 359 -14.27 0.82 0.25
N LEU A 360 -13.37 -0.08 -0.13
CA LEU A 360 -13.34 -0.74 -1.43
C LEU A 360 -13.32 -2.26 -1.26
N GLY A 361 -13.93 -2.97 -2.20
CA GLY A 361 -14.04 -4.42 -2.19
C GLY A 361 -15.45 -4.93 -1.87
N PRO A 362 -15.65 -6.25 -1.99
CA PRO A 362 -16.94 -6.85 -1.69
C PRO A 362 -17.25 -6.79 -0.20
N ALA A 363 -18.39 -6.17 0.10
CA ALA A 363 -18.88 -6.00 1.45
C ALA A 363 -19.41 -7.29 2.08
N GLN A 364 -19.84 -8.26 1.24
CA GLN A 364 -20.50 -9.47 1.70
C GLN A 364 -19.98 -10.69 0.94
N SER A 365 -19.64 -11.76 1.68
CA SER A 365 -19.41 -13.05 1.06
C SER A 365 -20.72 -13.84 0.92
N GLN A 366 -20.95 -14.40 -0.27
CA GLN A 366 -22.03 -15.36 -0.49
C GLN A 366 -21.66 -16.77 0.00
N ASP A 367 -20.39 -17.02 0.31
CA ASP A 367 -19.87 -18.28 0.81
C ASP A 367 -19.18 -18.05 2.17
N PRO A 368 -19.77 -18.53 3.29
CA PRO A 368 -19.18 -18.39 4.63
C PRO A 368 -17.77 -18.99 4.79
N GLN A 369 -17.32 -19.85 3.87
CA GLN A 369 -15.97 -20.42 3.90
C GLN A 369 -14.94 -19.59 3.12
N ASN A 370 -15.39 -18.64 2.29
CA ASN A 370 -14.55 -17.84 1.41
C ASN A 370 -14.81 -16.35 1.61
N ASN A 371 -14.19 -15.76 2.65
CA ASN A 371 -14.28 -14.32 2.89
C ASN A 371 -13.45 -13.54 1.86
N TYR A 372 -13.96 -12.37 1.48
CA TYR A 372 -13.21 -11.47 0.62
C TYR A 372 -12.13 -10.73 1.42
N LEU A 373 -11.02 -10.47 0.76
CA LEU A 373 -9.87 -9.77 1.27
C LEU A 373 -9.44 -8.75 0.23
N THR A 374 -9.67 -7.48 0.55
CA THR A 374 -9.18 -6.32 -0.18
C THR A 374 -8.31 -5.50 0.76
N ILE A 375 -7.06 -5.29 0.39
CA ILE A 375 -6.05 -4.64 1.22
C ILE A 375 -5.42 -3.51 0.44
N THR A 376 -5.34 -2.32 1.04
CA THR A 376 -4.42 -1.28 0.58
C THR A 376 -3.03 -1.57 1.13
N SER A 377 -2.05 -1.73 0.25
CA SER A 377 -0.66 -2.04 0.63
C SER A 377 0.19 -0.78 0.78
N SER A 378 -0.02 0.21 -0.09
CA SER A 378 0.78 1.43 -0.12
C SER A 378 -0.05 2.61 -0.64
N LEU A 379 0.34 3.81 -0.22
CA LEU A 379 -0.31 5.08 -0.53
C LEU A 379 0.72 6.10 -1.00
N ASP A 380 0.27 7.01 -1.84
CA ASP A 380 1.02 8.17 -2.27
C ASP A 380 0.08 9.36 -2.50
N THR A 381 0.59 10.59 -2.42
CA THR A 381 -0.20 11.82 -2.59
C THR A 381 0.53 12.83 -3.45
N ASP A 382 -0.18 13.48 -4.35
CA ASP A 382 0.39 14.58 -5.14
C ASP A 382 0.23 15.95 -4.46
N ASP A 383 0.88 16.97 -5.03
CA ASP A 383 0.81 18.34 -4.52
C ASP A 383 -0.59 18.98 -4.59
N LYS A 384 -1.56 18.35 -5.30
CA LYS A 384 -2.97 18.76 -5.32
C LYS A 384 -3.79 18.09 -4.22
N GLY A 385 -3.19 17.17 -3.46
CA GLY A 385 -3.85 16.40 -2.41
C GLY A 385 -4.67 15.22 -2.94
N ASN A 386 -4.48 14.81 -4.20
CA ASN A 386 -5.07 13.56 -4.68
C ASN A 386 -4.35 12.38 -4.03
N ILE A 387 -5.07 11.30 -3.80
CA ILE A 387 -4.59 10.11 -3.11
C ILE A 387 -4.54 8.97 -4.11
N TYR A 388 -3.37 8.37 -4.23
CA TYR A 388 -3.16 7.18 -5.04
C TYR A 388 -2.94 5.99 -4.11
N SER A 389 -3.65 4.89 -4.38
CA SER A 389 -3.51 3.67 -3.59
C SER A 389 -3.18 2.50 -4.49
N VAL A 390 -2.30 1.62 -4.03
CA VAL A 390 -2.09 0.31 -4.62
C VAL A 390 -2.40 -0.77 -3.60
N GLY A 391 -2.95 -1.88 -4.07
CA GLY A 391 -3.32 -2.97 -3.18
C GLY A 391 -3.61 -4.27 -3.90
N THR A 392 -4.15 -5.21 -3.15
CA THR A 392 -4.48 -6.54 -3.63
C THR A 392 -5.87 -6.93 -3.19
N THR A 393 -6.61 -7.64 -4.04
CA THR A 393 -7.93 -8.19 -3.73
C THR A 393 -8.08 -9.64 -4.19
N ASN A 394 -8.94 -10.43 -3.56
CA ASN A 394 -9.46 -11.69 -4.12
C ASN A 394 -10.92 -11.54 -4.60
N GLY A 395 -11.43 -10.32 -4.67
CA GLY A 395 -12.80 -9.97 -5.08
C GLY A 395 -12.81 -8.88 -6.16
N ASN A 396 -13.97 -8.27 -6.39
CA ASN A 396 -14.08 -7.09 -7.26
C ASN A 396 -14.09 -5.82 -6.40
N ILE A 397 -13.17 -4.87 -6.65
CA ILE A 397 -13.05 -3.67 -5.80
C ILE A 397 -14.26 -2.73 -5.86
N LEU A 398 -15.06 -2.77 -6.93
CA LEU A 398 -16.21 -1.89 -7.15
C LEU A 398 -17.56 -2.61 -7.13
N ASN A 399 -17.60 -3.93 -6.90
CA ASN A 399 -18.82 -4.75 -6.89
C ASN A 399 -19.62 -4.75 -8.20
N VAL A 400 -19.03 -4.34 -9.33
CA VAL A 400 -19.73 -4.20 -10.63
C VAL A 400 -19.59 -5.42 -11.55
N HIS A 401 -18.61 -6.29 -11.32
CA HIS A 401 -18.43 -7.54 -12.06
C HIS A 401 -18.41 -8.76 -11.13
N GLN A 402 -19.05 -9.84 -11.57
CA GLN A 402 -19.41 -10.97 -10.71
C GLN A 402 -18.27 -11.96 -10.42
N HIS A 403 -17.09 -11.85 -11.06
CA HIS A 403 -16.01 -12.82 -10.84
C HIS A 403 -14.63 -12.14 -10.69
N PRO A 404 -13.81 -12.56 -9.70
CA PRO A 404 -12.39 -12.24 -9.66
C PRO A 404 -11.72 -12.69 -10.95
N THR A 405 -10.74 -11.93 -11.43
CA THR A 405 -10.01 -12.34 -12.63
C THR A 405 -8.89 -13.31 -12.33
N GLY A 406 -8.37 -13.39 -11.08
CA GLY A 406 -7.36 -14.34 -10.62
C GLY A 406 -7.48 -14.76 -9.15
N ILE A 407 -6.44 -15.44 -8.60
CA ILE A 407 -6.34 -15.83 -7.18
C ILE A 407 -6.20 -14.59 -6.28
N ARG A 408 -5.41 -13.63 -6.77
CA ARG A 408 -5.25 -12.29 -6.22
C ARG A 408 -5.06 -11.34 -7.40
N ASP A 409 -5.81 -10.25 -7.38
CA ASP A 409 -5.77 -9.20 -8.37
C ASP A 409 -5.14 -7.96 -7.75
N LEU A 410 -4.25 -7.34 -8.50
CA LEU A 410 -3.70 -6.03 -8.21
C LEU A 410 -4.76 -4.98 -8.46
N PHE A 411 -4.88 -3.98 -7.60
CA PHE A 411 -5.70 -2.83 -7.90
C PHE A 411 -4.98 -1.51 -7.65
N PHE A 412 -5.46 -0.48 -8.33
CA PHE A 412 -5.03 0.90 -8.20
C PHE A 412 -6.24 1.79 -8.12
N THR A 413 -6.17 2.82 -7.30
CA THR A 413 -7.19 3.87 -7.29
C THR A 413 -6.56 5.24 -7.22
N LYS A 414 -7.27 6.23 -7.75
CA LYS A 414 -7.07 7.64 -7.48
C LYS A 414 -8.33 8.22 -6.85
N HIS A 415 -8.18 8.86 -5.71
CA HIS A 415 -9.21 9.67 -5.08
C HIS A 415 -8.82 11.14 -5.13
N ASP A 416 -9.82 12.02 -5.20
CA ASP A 416 -9.62 13.45 -5.03
C ASP A 416 -9.41 13.82 -3.54
N PRO A 417 -9.08 15.08 -3.20
CA PRO A 417 -8.89 15.48 -1.81
C PRO A 417 -10.14 15.36 -0.91
N SER A 418 -11.33 15.32 -1.52
CA SER A 418 -12.61 15.14 -0.82
C SER A 418 -12.94 13.66 -0.54
N GLY A 419 -12.15 12.75 -1.12
CA GLY A 419 -12.30 11.31 -0.97
C GLY A 419 -13.18 10.68 -2.05
N GLU A 420 -13.57 11.42 -3.10
CA GLU A 420 -14.30 10.86 -4.23
C GLU A 420 -13.35 10.05 -5.13
N LEU A 421 -13.78 8.86 -5.53
CA LEU A 421 -13.02 8.01 -6.46
C LEU A 421 -13.06 8.64 -7.87
N ILE A 422 -11.90 9.06 -8.37
CA ILE A 422 -11.75 9.59 -9.72
C ILE A 422 -11.66 8.44 -10.73
N TRP A 423 -10.79 7.48 -10.45
CA TRP A 423 -10.66 6.28 -11.27
C TRP A 423 -10.15 5.10 -10.44
N SER A 424 -10.50 3.89 -10.88
CA SER A 424 -9.90 2.66 -10.37
C SER A 424 -9.50 1.75 -11.53
N ARG A 425 -8.56 0.85 -11.25
CA ARG A 425 -8.11 -0.20 -12.15
C ARG A 425 -7.89 -1.47 -11.34
N GLN A 426 -8.34 -2.61 -11.84
CA GLN A 426 -8.08 -3.92 -11.25
C GLN A 426 -7.53 -4.84 -12.34
N LEU A 427 -6.43 -5.51 -12.04
CA LEU A 427 -5.68 -6.35 -12.96
C LEU A 427 -5.42 -7.71 -12.32
N GLY A 428 -5.96 -8.76 -12.92
CA GLY A 428 -5.67 -10.14 -12.56
C GLY A 428 -5.65 -11.03 -13.79
N THR A 429 -5.32 -12.30 -13.60
CA THR A 429 -5.36 -13.32 -14.64
C THR A 429 -5.81 -14.63 -14.02
N PRO A 430 -6.65 -15.43 -14.72
CA PRO A 430 -7.25 -16.63 -14.12
C PRO A 430 -6.20 -17.57 -13.54
N ASP A 431 -6.45 -18.02 -12.31
CA ASP A 431 -5.56 -18.92 -11.54
C ASP A 431 -4.14 -18.36 -11.27
N ARG A 432 -3.95 -17.05 -11.43
CA ARG A 432 -2.68 -16.36 -11.21
C ARG A 432 -2.79 -15.30 -10.13
N LEU A 433 -1.63 -14.83 -9.70
CA LEU A 433 -1.47 -13.88 -8.61
C LEU A 433 -0.79 -12.62 -9.16
N LYS A 434 -1.41 -11.46 -8.90
CA LYS A 434 -0.79 -10.14 -8.96
C LYS A 434 -1.01 -9.45 -7.62
N ILE A 435 0.08 -9.15 -6.94
CA ILE A 435 0.07 -8.42 -5.66
C ILE A 435 0.64 -7.05 -5.89
N GLY A 436 -0.04 -6.01 -5.40
CA GLY A 436 0.49 -4.66 -5.33
C GLY A 436 1.18 -4.40 -3.99
N ASN A 437 2.45 -3.98 -4.02
CA ASN A 437 3.25 -3.78 -2.81
C ASN A 437 3.63 -2.32 -2.58
N GLY A 438 3.89 -1.54 -3.64
CA GLY A 438 4.37 -0.16 -3.51
C GLY A 438 3.94 0.74 -4.66
N ILE A 439 3.76 2.02 -4.35
CA ILE A 439 3.42 3.09 -5.30
C ILE A 439 4.24 4.34 -4.97
N THR A 440 4.65 5.08 -6.00
CA THR A 440 5.31 6.38 -5.87
C THR A 440 5.11 7.19 -7.17
N HIS A 441 5.34 8.50 -7.15
CA HIS A 441 5.27 9.35 -8.35
C HIS A 441 6.59 10.06 -8.63
N ASP A 442 6.83 10.35 -9.91
CA ASP A 442 7.94 11.20 -10.34
C ASP A 442 7.60 12.70 -10.29
N SER A 443 8.57 13.56 -10.57
CA SER A 443 8.40 15.02 -10.56
C SER A 443 7.37 15.54 -11.56
N ASN A 444 7.01 14.75 -12.57
CA ASN A 444 5.99 15.07 -13.57
C ASN A 444 4.61 14.50 -13.20
N GLY A 445 4.50 13.80 -12.07
CA GLY A 445 3.27 13.16 -11.60
C GLY A 445 2.98 11.82 -12.28
N ASN A 446 3.93 11.23 -13.03
CA ASN A 446 3.74 9.87 -13.50
C ASN A 446 3.87 8.89 -12.33
N LEU A 447 3.00 7.90 -12.30
CA LEU A 447 2.94 6.93 -11.23
C LEU A 447 3.76 5.68 -11.57
N TYR A 448 4.51 5.21 -10.59
CA TYR A 448 5.27 3.97 -10.63
C TYR A 448 4.75 3.02 -9.57
N TYR A 449 4.66 1.74 -9.95
CA TYR A 449 4.16 0.71 -9.06
C TYR A 449 5.09 -0.48 -9.09
N VAL A 450 5.18 -1.14 -7.93
CA VAL A 450 5.88 -2.41 -7.80
C VAL A 450 4.96 -3.44 -7.18
N GLY A 451 5.12 -4.67 -7.64
CA GLY A 451 4.34 -5.77 -7.13
C GLY A 451 5.01 -7.12 -7.39
N ASN A 452 4.25 -8.17 -7.13
CA ASN A 452 4.66 -9.53 -7.39
C ASN A 452 3.70 -10.25 -8.31
N THR A 453 4.23 -11.12 -9.16
CA THR A 453 3.42 -11.95 -10.04
C THR A 453 4.02 -13.33 -10.24
N ASN A 454 3.17 -14.31 -10.51
CA ASN A 454 3.57 -15.64 -10.99
C ASN A 454 3.16 -15.85 -12.46
N GLU A 455 3.04 -14.76 -13.20
CA GLU A 455 2.72 -14.72 -14.62
C GLU A 455 3.95 -14.59 -15.50
N HIS A 456 3.78 -15.02 -16.75
CA HIS A 456 4.76 -14.86 -17.80
C HIS A 456 5.02 -13.37 -18.10
N LEU A 457 6.27 -12.95 -18.23
CA LEU A 457 6.61 -11.97 -19.26
C LEU A 457 7.76 -12.49 -20.13
N HIS A 458 7.67 -12.25 -21.44
CA HIS A 458 8.68 -12.58 -22.46
C HIS A 458 8.81 -14.06 -22.90
N GLY A 459 7.72 -14.83 -22.91
CA GLY A 459 7.68 -16.09 -23.69
C GLY A 459 8.44 -17.27 -23.10
N GLU A 460 9.00 -17.13 -21.90
CA GLU A 460 9.53 -18.24 -21.10
C GLU A 460 8.51 -18.67 -20.04
N ALA A 461 8.47 -19.96 -19.75
CA ALA A 461 7.47 -20.54 -18.87
C ALA A 461 7.78 -20.19 -17.41
N ALA A 462 6.85 -19.53 -16.71
CA ALA A 462 6.91 -19.42 -15.25
C ALA A 462 6.79 -20.82 -14.64
N VAL A 463 7.90 -21.36 -14.13
CA VAL A 463 7.88 -22.64 -13.42
C VAL A 463 7.52 -22.38 -11.95
N ARG A 464 6.24 -22.12 -11.65
CA ARG A 464 5.77 -22.03 -10.24
C ARG A 464 6.38 -20.89 -9.39
N ASP A 465 7.11 -19.97 -10.01
CA ASP A 465 7.95 -18.97 -9.31
C ASP A 465 7.25 -17.60 -9.17
N ILE A 466 7.82 -16.73 -8.32
CA ILE A 466 7.31 -15.38 -8.05
C ILE A 466 8.36 -14.38 -8.51
N ASP A 467 7.97 -13.44 -9.38
CA ASP A 467 8.82 -12.36 -9.86
C ASP A 467 8.31 -11.00 -9.38
N ILE A 468 9.19 -10.00 -9.42
CA ILE A 468 8.84 -8.59 -9.23
C ILE A 468 8.50 -7.99 -10.58
N PHE A 469 7.43 -7.21 -10.65
CA PHE A 469 7.17 -6.33 -11.80
C PHE A 469 7.21 -4.86 -11.40
N ILE A 470 7.64 -4.01 -12.32
CA ILE A 470 7.58 -2.55 -12.22
C ILE A 470 6.73 -2.02 -13.37
N ALA A 471 5.76 -1.20 -13.01
CA ALA A 471 4.77 -0.63 -13.90
C ALA A 471 4.84 0.90 -13.90
N LYS A 472 4.59 1.55 -15.04
CA LYS A 472 4.41 3.01 -15.13
C LYS A 472 3.02 3.33 -15.68
N GLN A 473 2.30 4.24 -15.02
CA GLN A 473 1.10 4.89 -15.54
C GLN A 473 1.40 6.36 -15.79
N LYS A 474 0.98 6.86 -16.96
CA LYS A 474 1.12 8.26 -17.35
C LYS A 474 -0.12 9.06 -17.00
#